data_AF-A0A7J8YK54-F1
#
_entry.id   AF-A0A7J8YK54-F1
#
_cell.length_a   1.000
_cell.length_b   1.000
_cell.length_c   1.000
_cell.angle_alpha   90.00
_cell.angle_beta   90.00
_cell.angle_gamma   90.00
#
_symmetry.space_group_name_H-M   'P 1'
#
loop_
_entity.id
_entity.type
_entity.pdbx_description
1 polymer ?
#
loop_
_entity_poly.entity_id
_entity_poly.type
_entity_poly.pdbx_seq_one_letter_code
_entity_poly.pdbx_strand_id
1 'polypeptide(L)'
;MRTPPCLLSLTLDSAVHNLSNITDLSPLPDHILIELFLRTLRAGKLTERVLKLFIATGKDEVFSLIQALNIQVTVTPVLPT
;
A
#
# COMPACT_ATOMS: atom_id res chain seq x y z
N MET A 1 28.74 5.25 -12.04
CA MET A 1 28.95 4.39 -10.85
C MET A 1 27.58 4.11 -10.25
N ARG A 2 27.11 2.85 -10.28
CA ARG A 2 25.80 2.49 -9.72
C ARG A 2 25.99 2.34 -8.22
N THR A 3 25.53 3.31 -7.45
CA THR A 3 25.51 3.18 -5.99
C THR A 3 24.71 1.93 -5.63
N PRO A 4 25.22 1.09 -4.72
CA PRO A 4 24.51 -0.11 -4.30
C PRO A 4 23.17 0.32 -3.71
N PRO A 5 22.08 -0.39 -4.02
CA PRO A 5 20.77 -0.08 -3.45
C PRO A 5 20.82 -0.24 -1.94
N CYS A 6 20.30 0.74 -1.21
CA CYS A 6 20.16 0.63 0.24
C CYS A 6 19.26 -0.56 0.60
N LEU A 7 19.56 -1.19 1.75
CA LEU A 7 18.78 -2.33 2.27
C LEU A 7 17.28 -2.01 2.32
N LEU A 8 16.91 -0.81 2.78
CA LEU A 8 15.51 -0.36 2.80
C LEU A 8 14.87 -0.39 1.42
N SER A 9 15.59 0.05 0.39
CA SER A 9 15.05 0.07 -0.98
C SER A 9 14.83 -1.33 -1.53
N LEU A 10 15.72 -2.27 -1.19
CA LEU A 10 15.64 -3.67 -1.60
C LEU A 10 14.55 -4.42 -0.84
N THR A 11 14.38 -4.11 0.45
CA THR A 11 13.29 -4.61 1.29
C THR A 11 11.95 -4.14 0.79
N LEU A 12 11.82 -2.86 0.43
CA LEU A 12 10.57 -2.31 -0.11
C LEU A 12 10.20 -2.95 -1.46
N ASP A 13 11.18 -3.13 -2.35
CA ASP A 13 10.95 -3.81 -3.63
C ASP A 13 10.48 -5.27 -3.43
N SER A 14 11.14 -5.98 -2.51
CA SER A 14 10.75 -7.33 -2.12
C SER A 14 9.38 -7.37 -1.44
N ALA A 15 9.05 -6.37 -0.61
CA ALA A 15 7.77 -6.26 0.08
C ALA A 15 6.64 -5.98 -0.90
N VAL A 16 6.85 -5.15 -1.94
CA VAL A 16 5.89 -4.96 -3.04
C VAL A 16 5.65 -6.27 -3.79
N HIS A 17 6.69 -7.09 -3.98
CA HIS A 17 6.53 -8.38 -4.64
C HIS A 17 5.71 -9.37 -3.79
N ASN A 18 5.89 -9.36 -2.46
CA ASN A 18 5.28 -10.28 -1.52
C ASN A 18 4.06 -9.69 -0.78
N LEU A 19 3.56 -8.53 -1.19
CA LEU A 19 2.50 -7.79 -0.50
C LEU A 19 1.19 -8.58 -0.40
N SER A 20 0.93 -9.45 -1.38
CA SER A 20 -0.21 -10.39 -1.35
C SER A 20 -0.13 -11.42 -0.23
N ASN A 21 1.06 -11.67 0.32
CA ASN A 21 1.30 -12.63 1.40
C ASN A 21 1.42 -11.96 2.77
N ILE A 22 1.49 -10.63 2.80
CA ILE A 22 1.47 -9.84 4.03
C ILE A 22 0.01 -9.66 4.44
N THR A 23 -0.28 -9.83 5.73
CA THR A 23 -1.62 -9.69 6.32
C THR A 23 -1.81 -8.34 7.00
N ASP A 24 -0.76 -7.80 7.60
CA ASP A 24 -0.84 -6.58 8.42
C ASP A 24 0.36 -5.66 8.16
N LEU A 25 0.08 -4.37 7.95
CA LEU A 25 1.08 -3.30 7.86
C LEU A 25 0.93 -2.26 8.99
N SER A 26 0.04 -2.54 9.95
CA SER A 26 -0.18 -1.76 11.17
C SER A 26 1.09 -1.42 11.98
N PRO A 27 2.12 -2.28 12.12
CA PRO A 27 3.32 -1.93 12.89
C PRO A 27 4.29 -1.00 12.14
N LEU A 28 4.03 -0.68 10.86
CA LEU A 28 4.96 0.12 10.08
C LEU A 28 4.77 1.63 10.32
N PRO A 29 5.88 2.38 10.37
CA PRO A 29 5.82 3.83 10.44
C PRO A 29 5.30 4.43 9.13
N ASP A 30 4.72 5.62 9.23
CA ASP A 30 3.94 6.31 8.20
C ASP A 30 4.76 6.53 6.92
N HIS A 31 6.01 6.95 7.08
CA HIS A 31 6.92 7.20 5.96
C HIS A 31 7.23 5.94 5.13
N ILE A 32 7.33 4.76 5.78
CA ILE A 32 7.55 3.48 5.08
C ILE A 32 6.28 3.04 4.36
N LEU A 33 5.11 3.23 4.98
CA LEU A 33 3.82 2.91 4.37
C LEU A 33 3.57 3.72 3.10
N ILE A 34 3.83 5.04 3.16
CA ILE A 34 3.71 5.92 2.00
C ILE A 34 4.66 5.48 0.89
N GLU A 35 5.92 5.18 1.22
CA GLU A 35 6.88 4.76 0.19
C GLU A 35 6.54 3.38 -0.39
N LEU A 36 6.07 2.44 0.42
CA LEU A 36 5.58 1.14 -0.04
C LEU A 36 4.37 1.31 -0.96
N PHE A 37 3.43 2.19 -0.62
CA PHE A 37 2.25 2.48 -1.42
C PHE A 37 2.63 3.10 -2.78
N LEU A 38 3.51 4.10 -2.79
CA LEU A 38 4.02 4.71 -4.02
C LEU A 38 4.77 3.69 -4.90
N ARG A 39 5.59 2.83 -4.32
CA ARG A 39 6.27 1.76 -5.08
C ARG A 39 5.29 0.72 -5.61
N THR A 40 4.23 0.41 -4.87
CA THR A 40 3.15 -0.48 -5.32
C THR A 40 2.41 0.10 -6.52
N LEU A 41 2.12 1.40 -6.50
CA LEU A 41 1.54 2.14 -7.64
C LEU A 41 2.47 2.12 -8.85
N ARG A 42 3.77 2.42 -8.65
CA ARG A 42 4.77 2.40 -9.73
C ARG A 42 4.95 1.01 -10.34
N ALA A 43 4.80 -0.05 -9.54
CA ALA A 43 4.83 -1.43 -10.00
C ALA A 43 3.52 -1.89 -10.67
N GLY A 44 2.47 -1.07 -10.68
CA GLY A 44 1.15 -1.43 -11.23
C GLY A 44 0.46 -2.57 -10.49
N LYS A 45 0.88 -2.87 -9.25
CA LYS A 45 0.36 -3.99 -8.43
C LYS A 45 -0.75 -3.56 -7.46
N LEU A 46 -1.36 -2.41 -7.69
CA LEU A 46 -2.50 -1.95 -6.89
C LEU A 46 -3.73 -2.80 -7.21
N THR A 47 -3.96 -3.83 -6.40
CA THR A 47 -5.15 -4.68 -6.46
C THR A 47 -6.11 -4.32 -5.32
N GLU A 48 -7.39 -4.68 -5.42
CA GLU A 48 -8.37 -4.43 -4.35
C GLU A 48 -7.94 -5.01 -3.00
N ARG A 49 -7.30 -6.19 -2.99
CA ARG A 49 -6.80 -6.81 -1.75
C ARG A 49 -5.72 -5.95 -1.10
N VAL A 50 -4.77 -5.45 -1.91
CA VAL A 50 -3.68 -4.60 -1.43
C VAL A 50 -4.25 -3.26 -0.93
N LEU A 51 -5.22 -2.68 -1.64
CA LEU A 51 -5.90 -1.47 -1.21
C LEU A 51 -6.64 -1.66 0.12
N LYS A 52 -7.38 -2.77 0.28
CA LYS A 52 -8.04 -3.12 1.55
C LYS A 52 -7.05 -3.25 2.70
N LEU A 53 -5.86 -3.78 2.44
CA LEU A 53 -4.80 -3.94 3.44
C LEU A 53 -4.17 -2.59 3.84
N PHE A 54 -3.99 -1.67 2.89
CA PHE A 54 -3.61 -0.29 3.17
C PHE A 54 -4.69 0.47 3.95
N ILE A 55 -5.97 0.26 3.64
CA ILE A 55 -7.11 0.82 4.39
C ILE A 55 -7.19 0.24 5.81
N ALA A 56 -6.99 -1.07 5.96
CA ALA A 56 -7.01 -1.76 7.26
C ALA A 56 -5.92 -1.27 8.22
N THR A 57 -4.85 -0.68 7.69
CA THR A 57 -3.78 -0.05 8.48
C THR A 57 -4.30 1.17 9.26
N GLY A 58 -5.41 1.79 8.83
CA GLY A 58 -6.11 2.83 9.61
C GLY A 58 -5.37 4.16 9.74
N LYS A 59 -4.38 4.44 8.89
CA LYS A 59 -3.60 5.69 8.92
C LYS A 59 -4.15 6.76 7.99
N ASP A 60 -4.40 7.96 8.52
CA ASP A 60 -4.95 9.12 7.80
C ASP A 60 -4.16 9.50 6.54
N GLU A 61 -2.83 9.38 6.59
CA GLU A 61 -1.95 9.67 5.44
C GLU A 61 -2.24 8.76 4.23
N VAL A 62 -2.54 7.49 4.50
CA VAL A 62 -2.87 6.51 3.46
C VAL A 62 -4.24 6.82 2.85
N PHE A 63 -5.22 7.20 3.68
CA PHE A 63 -6.53 7.66 3.20
C PHE A 63 -6.42 8.93 2.36
N SER A 64 -5.61 9.90 2.79
CA SER A 64 -5.36 11.14 2.06
C SER A 64 -4.75 10.87 0.68
N LEU A 65 -3.82 9.91 0.59
CA LEU A 65 -3.25 9.48 -0.69
C LEU A 65 -4.30 8.78 -1.58
N ILE A 66 -5.13 7.90 -1.02
CA ILE A 66 -6.21 7.22 -1.75
C ILE A 66 -7.21 8.24 -2.32
N GLN A 67 -7.60 9.24 -1.52
CA GLN A 67 -8.48 10.33 -1.97
C GLN A 67 -7.81 11.22 -3.02
N ALA A 68 -6.55 11.61 -2.81
CA ALA A 68 -5.80 12.43 -3.76
C ALA A 68 -5.62 11.73 -5.12
N LEU A 69 -5.50 10.41 -5.12
CA LEU A 69 -5.42 9.58 -6.33
C LEU A 69 -6.78 9.23 -6.93
N ASN A 70 -7.88 9.74 -6.36
CA ASN A 70 -9.25 9.49 -6.79
C ASN A 70 -9.58 7.98 -6.90
N ILE A 71 -8.98 7.17 -6.03
CA ILE A 71 -9.21 5.73 -6.03
C ILE A 71 -10.58 5.48 -5.40
N GLN A 72 -11.58 5.18 -6.24
CA GLN A 72 -12.90 4.77 -5.80
C GLN A 72 -12.84 3.35 -5.25
N VAL A 73 -12.76 3.22 -3.93
CA VAL A 73 -13.01 1.94 -3.26
C VAL A 73 -14.49 1.65 -3.48
N THR A 74 -14.81 0.76 -4.41
CA THR A 74 -16.18 0.24 -4.59
C THR A 74 -16.55 -0.56 -3.35
N VAL A 75 -17.03 0.14 -2.33
CA VAL A 75 -17.78 -0.47 -1.24
C VAL A 75 -19.14 -0.79 -1.86
N THR A 76 -19.33 -2.02 -2.34
CA THR A 76 -20.68 -2.47 -2.71
C THR A 76 -21.50 -2.50 -1.42
N PRO A 77 -22.47 -1.59 -1.25
CA PRO A 77 -23.33 -1.64 -0.09
C PRO A 77 -24.23 -2.85 -0.28
N VAL A 78 -24.00 -3.91 0.50
CA VAL A 78 -25.00 -4.97 0.61
C VAL A 78 -26.16 -4.39 1.39
N LEU A 79 -27.28 -4.22 0.71
CA LEU A 79 -28.55 -3.79 1.29
C LEU A 79 -28.94 -4.80 2.38
N PRO A 80 -29.20 -4.40 3.64
CA PRO A 80 -29.84 -5.28 4.59
C PRO A 80 -31.30 -5.45 4.14
N THR A 81 -31.64 -6.63 3.64
CA THR A 81 -33.03 -7.10 3.49
C THR A 81 -33.62 -7.49 4.83
#